data_AF-A0A962FN40-F1
#
_entry.id   AF-A0A962FN40-F1
#
_cell.length_a   1.000
_cell.length_b   1.000
_cell.length_c   1.000
_cell.angle_alpha   90.00
_cell.angle_beta   90.00
_cell.angle_gamma   90.00
#
_symmetry.space_group_name_H-M   'P 1'
#
loop_
_entity.id
_entity.type
_entity.pdbx_description
1 polymer ?
#
loop_
_entity_poly.entity_id
_entity_poly.type
_entity_poly.pdbx_seq_one_letter_code
_entity_poly.pdbx_strand_id
1 'polypeptide(L)'
;TAAHKTLPLPSYAEVTNLANGRTVLVRINNRGPFVGNRLIDLSRGTARILGFEGKGLSRVRVRYIGRAPLDGDTSRERAYLMAQRWYREMVASGGLRAAPPRRTAAN
;
A
#
# COMPACT_ATOMS: atom_id res chain seq x y z
N THR A 1 3.83 2.20 1.96
CA THR A 1 4.71 2.87 0.98
C THR A 1 5.19 1.86 -0.03
N ALA A 2 5.56 2.33 -1.21
CA ALA A 2 5.91 1.48 -2.34
C ALA A 2 6.96 2.13 -3.26
N ALA A 3 7.63 1.30 -4.04
CA ALA A 3 8.53 1.72 -5.11
C ALA A 3 7.98 1.31 -6.48
N HIS A 4 8.07 2.23 -7.45
CA HIS A 4 7.68 1.96 -8.84
C HIS A 4 8.69 2.53 -9.83
N LYS A 5 8.92 1.81 -10.95
CA LYS A 5 9.91 2.16 -11.98
C LYS A 5 9.63 3.53 -12.59
N THR A 6 8.38 3.75 -13.03
CA THR A 6 8.01 4.90 -13.87
C THR A 6 6.91 5.82 -13.33
N LEU A 7 6.12 5.44 -12.32
CA LEU A 7 5.06 6.31 -11.82
C LEU A 7 5.66 7.61 -11.22
N PRO A 8 4.97 8.76 -11.34
CA PRO A 8 5.42 10.02 -10.76
C PRO A 8 5.70 9.88 -9.26
N LEU A 9 6.68 10.64 -8.76
CA LEU A 9 6.94 10.73 -7.31
C LEU A 9 6.64 12.15 -6.80
N PRO A 10 6.05 12.26 -5.60
CA PRO A 10 5.26 11.22 -4.94
C PRO A 10 3.89 11.06 -5.60
N SER A 11 3.37 9.83 -5.63
CA SER A 11 2.02 9.55 -6.15
C SER A 11 1.27 8.56 -5.29
N TYR A 12 -0.04 8.50 -5.48
CA TYR A 12 -0.87 7.41 -4.98
C TYR A 12 -1.11 6.38 -6.08
N ALA A 13 -1.01 5.11 -5.70
CA ALA A 13 -1.48 4.00 -6.51
C ALA A 13 -2.41 3.12 -5.68
N GLU A 14 -3.49 2.65 -6.29
CA GLU A 14 -4.29 1.57 -5.77
C GLU A 14 -3.66 0.25 -6.21
N VAL A 15 -3.45 -0.65 -5.25
CA VAL A 15 -2.86 -1.97 -5.48
C VAL A 15 -3.83 -3.02 -5.02
N THR A 16 -4.24 -3.86 -5.97
CA THR A 16 -5.13 -5.00 -5.71
C THR A 16 -4.31 -6.29 -5.76
N ASN A 17 -4.38 -7.10 -4.71
CA ASN A 17 -3.88 -8.46 -4.76
C ASN A 17 -4.89 -9.35 -5.51
N LEU A 18 -4.49 -9.87 -6.67
CA LEU A 18 -5.39 -10.62 -7.54
C LEU A 18 -5.78 -11.99 -6.97
N ALA A 19 -5.02 -12.52 -6.01
CA ALA A 19 -5.30 -13.81 -5.39
C ALA A 19 -6.47 -13.78 -4.38
N ASN A 20 -6.79 -12.61 -3.80
CA ASN A 20 -7.81 -12.51 -2.76
C ASN A 20 -8.71 -11.27 -2.88
N GLY A 21 -8.50 -10.43 -3.91
CA GLY A 21 -9.29 -9.22 -4.15
C GLY A 21 -9.04 -8.07 -3.18
N ARG A 22 -8.16 -8.22 -2.19
CA ARG A 22 -7.87 -7.14 -1.22
C ARG A 22 -7.17 -5.98 -1.93
N THR A 23 -7.56 -4.76 -1.58
CA THR A 23 -7.05 -3.54 -2.19
C THR A 23 -6.58 -2.55 -1.16
N VAL A 24 -5.49 -1.86 -1.48
CA VAL A 24 -4.89 -0.81 -0.65
C VAL A 24 -4.55 0.40 -1.52
N LEU A 25 -4.70 1.60 -0.96
CA LEU A 25 -4.07 2.79 -1.50
C LEU A 25 -2.68 2.91 -0.88
N VAL A 26 -1.67 3.16 -1.71
CA VAL A 26 -0.28 3.35 -1.24
C VAL A 26 0.36 4.56 -1.86
N ARG A 27 1.15 5.28 -1.06
CA ARG A 27 2.12 6.24 -1.54
C ARG A 27 3.30 5.54 -2.24
N ILE A 28 3.54 5.90 -3.49
CA ILE A 28 4.79 5.67 -4.20
C ILE A 28 5.74 6.81 -3.86
N ASN A 29 6.85 6.51 -3.20
CA ASN A 29 7.86 7.49 -2.80
C ASN A 29 9.29 7.11 -3.19
N ASN A 30 9.49 5.93 -3.77
CA ASN A 30 10.79 5.40 -4.15
C ASN A 30 10.80 4.87 -5.58
N ARG A 31 12.00 4.73 -6.15
CA ARG A 31 12.25 4.06 -7.44
C ARG A 31 12.57 2.58 -7.25
N GLY A 32 12.33 1.80 -8.30
CA GLY A 32 12.45 0.35 -8.30
C GLY A 32 11.09 -0.32 -8.48
N PRO A 33 10.98 -1.66 -8.37
CA PRO A 33 12.08 -2.60 -8.23
C PRO A 33 12.90 -2.67 -9.52
N PHE A 34 14.22 -2.75 -9.43
CA PHE A 34 15.11 -2.89 -10.61
C PHE A 34 15.45 -4.35 -10.92
N VAL A 35 14.72 -5.30 -10.34
CA VAL A 35 14.95 -6.73 -10.50
C VAL A 35 13.88 -7.32 -11.40
N GLY A 36 14.32 -7.84 -12.55
CA GLY A 36 13.48 -8.57 -13.50
C GLY A 36 12.21 -7.82 -13.91
N ASN A 37 11.12 -8.57 -14.02
CA ASN A 37 9.80 -8.10 -14.44
C ASN A 37 8.90 -7.67 -13.26
N ARG A 38 9.44 -7.46 -12.06
CA ARG A 38 8.64 -7.00 -10.92
C ARG A 38 8.08 -5.60 -11.20
N LEU A 39 6.78 -5.44 -11.00
CA LEU A 39 6.04 -4.21 -11.32
C LEU A 39 6.18 -3.15 -10.20
N ILE A 40 6.00 -3.58 -8.96
CA ILE A 40 5.94 -2.72 -7.79
C ILE A 40 6.58 -3.45 -6.61
N ASP A 41 7.29 -2.70 -5.76
CA ASP A 41 7.78 -3.20 -4.48
C ASP A 41 6.99 -2.57 -3.35
N LEU A 42 6.53 -3.39 -2.41
CA LEU A 42 5.62 -3.00 -1.35
C LEU A 42 6.28 -3.22 0.00
N SER A 43 6.09 -2.27 0.93
CA SER A 43 6.59 -2.49 2.28
C SER A 43 5.97 -3.74 2.92
N ARG A 44 6.70 -4.36 3.85
CA ARG A 44 6.24 -5.54 4.60
C ARG A 44 4.85 -5.37 5.21
N GLY A 45 4.57 -4.19 5.76
CA GLY A 45 3.24 -3.86 6.31
C GLY A 45 2.13 -3.84 5.25
N THR A 46 2.41 -3.30 4.06
CA THR A 46 1.46 -3.34 2.93
C THR A 46 1.23 -4.77 2.45
N ALA A 47 2.29 -5.58 2.34
CA ALA A 47 2.19 -7.00 1.98
C ALA A 47 1.37 -7.82 2.98
N ARG A 48 1.48 -7.50 4.27
CA ARG A 48 0.66 -8.11 5.35
C ARG A 48 -0.82 -7.80 5.16
N ILE A 49 -1.17 -6.53 4.96
CA ILE A 49 -2.55 -6.08 4.75
C ILE A 49 -3.15 -6.77 3.50
N LEU A 50 -2.38 -6.83 2.41
CA LEU A 50 -2.77 -7.53 1.19
C LEU A 50 -2.74 -9.07 1.31
N GLY A 51 -2.26 -9.63 2.41
CA GLY A 51 -2.31 -11.07 2.69
C GLY A 51 -1.32 -11.91 1.87
N PHE A 52 -0.15 -11.37 1.52
CA PHE A 52 0.90 -12.14 0.83
C PHE A 52 2.29 -12.03 1.46
N GLU A 53 2.43 -11.40 2.64
CA GLU A 53 3.72 -11.26 3.34
C GLU A 53 4.53 -12.57 3.42
N GLY A 54 3.89 -13.68 3.82
CA GLY A 54 4.56 -14.99 3.93
C GLY A 54 4.86 -15.68 2.59
N LYS A 55 4.31 -15.20 1.47
CA LYS A 55 4.52 -15.75 0.12
C LYS A 55 5.69 -15.08 -0.61
N GLY A 56 6.13 -13.92 -0.14
CA GLY A 56 7.14 -13.09 -0.78
C GLY A 56 6.64 -12.34 -2.03
N LEU A 57 6.04 -13.05 -2.99
CA LEU A 57 5.52 -12.48 -4.24
C LEU A 57 4.02 -12.73 -4.40
N SER A 58 3.34 -11.80 -5.10
CA SER A 58 1.95 -11.98 -5.54
C SER A 58 1.71 -11.30 -6.88
N ARG A 59 0.71 -11.80 -7.63
CA ARG A 59 0.18 -11.10 -8.80
C ARG A 59 -0.72 -9.96 -8.32
N VAL A 60 -0.44 -8.75 -8.82
CA VAL A 60 -1.16 -7.54 -8.44
C VAL A 60 -1.63 -6.76 -9.66
N ARG A 61 -2.69 -5.99 -9.49
CA ARG A 61 -3.06 -4.89 -10.38
C ARG A 61 -2.67 -3.58 -9.70
N VAL A 62 -1.99 -2.71 -10.44
CA VAL A 62 -1.60 -1.37 -9.98
C VAL A 62 -2.34 -0.34 -10.81
N ARG A 63 -3.02 0.59 -10.16
CA ARG A 63 -3.74 1.69 -10.81
C ARG A 63 -3.24 3.02 -10.26
N TYR A 64 -2.72 3.88 -11.14
CA TYR A 64 -2.33 5.24 -10.76
C TYR A 64 -3.57 6.06 -10.39
N ILE A 65 -3.52 6.74 -9.25
CA ILE A 65 -4.64 7.54 -8.72
C ILE A 65 -4.38 9.04 -8.85
N GLY A 66 -3.13 9.47 -8.76
CA GLY A 66 -2.77 10.89 -8.83
C GLY A 66 -1.52 11.22 -8.02
N ARG A 67 -1.19 12.52 -7.94
CA ARG A 67 -0.12 13.02 -7.07
C ARG A 67 -0.48 12.80 -5.60
N ALA A 68 0.52 12.52 -4.79
CA ALA A 68 0.38 12.46 -3.34
C ALA A 68 0.96 13.74 -2.70
N PRO A 69 0.46 14.17 -1.53
CA PRO A 69 0.99 15.32 -0.78
C PRO A 69 2.50 15.20 -0.51
N LEU A 70 3.23 16.31 -0.46
CA LEU A 70 4.68 16.27 -0.20
C LEU A 70 5.00 15.98 1.28
N ASP A 71 4.14 16.42 2.19
CA ASP A 71 4.24 16.28 3.65
C ASP A 71 4.19 14.83 4.18
N GLY A 72 3.85 13.87 3.32
CA GLY A 72 3.76 12.46 3.70
C GLY A 72 2.49 12.12 4.48
N ASP A 73 1.44 12.94 4.40
CA ASP A 73 0.14 12.63 5.00
C ASP A 73 -0.38 11.24 4.56
N THR A 74 -0.81 10.48 5.57
CA THR A 74 -1.32 9.11 5.42
C THR A 74 -2.82 8.98 5.62
N SER A 75 -3.52 10.09 5.85
CA SER A 75 -4.95 10.13 6.15
C SER A 75 -5.78 9.49 5.04
N ARG A 76 -5.44 9.75 3.77
CA ARG A 76 -6.13 9.17 2.61
C ARG A 76 -5.98 7.66 2.54
N GLU A 77 -4.79 7.12 2.83
CA GLU A 77 -4.53 5.67 2.81
C GLU A 77 -5.30 4.97 3.94
N ARG A 78 -5.33 5.57 5.15
CA ARG A 78 -6.12 5.05 6.27
C ARG A 78 -7.61 5.11 5.98
N ALA A 79 -8.13 6.23 5.49
CA ALA A 79 -9.54 6.38 5.15
C ALA A 79 -9.98 5.34 4.11
N TYR A 80 -9.16 5.12 3.09
CA TYR A 80 -9.40 4.10 2.06
C TYR A 80 -9.48 2.68 2.65
N LEU A 81 -8.63 2.33 3.61
CA LEU A 81 -8.70 1.03 4.29
C LEU A 81 -9.94 0.94 5.20
N MET A 82 -10.22 1.97 6.00
CA MET A 82 -11.35 1.97 6.94
C MET A 82 -12.72 1.94 6.25
N ALA A 83 -12.82 2.46 5.03
CA ALA A 83 -14.02 2.36 4.21
C ALA A 83 -14.34 0.90 3.80
N GLN A 84 -13.35 0.01 3.82
CA GLN A 84 -13.51 -1.38 3.39
C GLN A 84 -13.97 -2.27 4.55
N ARG A 85 -15.08 -3.00 4.32
CA ARG A 85 -15.68 -3.90 5.31
C ARG A 85 -14.69 -4.97 5.82
N TRP A 86 -14.01 -5.66 4.91
CA TRP A 86 -13.06 -6.72 5.26
C TRP A 86 -11.94 -6.22 6.17
N TYR A 87 -11.48 -4.99 5.98
CA TYR A 87 -10.39 -4.43 6.77
C TYR A 87 -10.86 -4.18 8.21
N ARG A 88 -12.05 -3.59 8.37
CA ARG A 88 -12.67 -3.37 9.69
C ARG A 88 -12.90 -4.69 10.43
N GLU A 89 -13.43 -5.70 9.75
CA GLU A 89 -13.66 -7.03 10.33
C GLU A 89 -12.35 -7.72 10.77
N MET A 90 -11.30 -7.62 9.96
CA MET A 90 -9.98 -8.18 10.31
C MET A 90 -9.32 -7.44 11.48
N VAL A 91 -9.51 -6.13 11.59
CA VAL A 91 -9.01 -5.37 12.74
C VAL A 91 -9.79 -5.72 14.00
N ALA A 92 -11.12 -5.79 13.92
CA ALA A 92 -11.98 -6.14 15.07
C ALA A 92 -11.73 -7.56 15.60
N SER A 93 -11.44 -8.51 14.71
CA SER A 93 -11.11 -9.90 15.06
C SER A 93 -9.64 -10.10 15.50
N GLY A 94 -8.83 -9.04 15.52
CA GLY A 94 -7.40 -9.12 15.87
C GLY A 94 -6.51 -9.74 14.78
N GLY A 95 -7.08 -10.13 13.63
CA GLY A 95 -6.35 -10.70 12.50
C GLY A 95 -5.44 -9.72 11.76
N LEU A 96 -5.64 -8.40 11.94
CA LEU A 96 -4.74 -7.34 11.50
C LEU A 96 -4.59 -6.28 12.58
N ARG A 97 -3.35 -5.87 12.87
CA ARG A 97 -3.12 -4.67 13.68
C ARG A 97 -3.45 -3.43 12.86
N ALA A 98 -4.23 -2.51 13.44
CA ALA A 98 -4.47 -1.20 12.84
C ALA A 98 -3.13 -0.53 12.51
N ALA A 99 -3.04 0.09 11.32
CA ALA A 99 -1.81 0.75 10.91
C ALA A 99 -1.58 1.97 11.84
N PRO A 100 -0.46 2.03 12.59
CA PRO A 100 -0.23 3.15 13.50
C PRO A 100 -0.19 4.48 12.73
N PRO A 101 -0.53 5.61 13.38
CA PRO A 101 -0.18 6.93 12.89
C PRO A 101 1.31 6.96 12.56
N ARG A 102 1.67 7.10 11.27
CA ARG A 102 3.03 7.54 10.95
C ARG A 102 3.11 8.98 11.45
N ARG A 103 3.95 9.22 12.45
CA ARG A 103 4.36 10.57 12.82
C ARG A 103 4.83 11.25 11.54
N THR A 104 4.22 12.39 11.21
CA THR A 104 4.82 13.34 10.28
C THR A 104 6.22 13.63 10.82
N ALA A 105 7.24 13.43 9.99
CA ALA A 105 8.54 14.00 10.30
C ALA A 105 8.33 15.52 10.25
N ALA A 106 8.19 16.13 11.42
CA ALA A 106 8.44 17.55 11.56
C ALA A 106 9.91 17.77 11.17
N ASN A 107 10.15 18.69 10.23
CA ASN A 107 11.45 19.32 10.11
C ASN A 107 11.79 20.04 11.41
#